data_AF-A0A1S9CJL0-F1
#
_entry.id   AF-A0A1S9CJL0-F1
#
_cell.length_a   1.000
_cell.length_b   1.000
_cell.length_c   1.000
_cell.angle_alpha   90.00
_cell.angle_beta   90.00
_cell.angle_gamma   90.00
#
_symmetry.space_group_name_H-M   'P 1'
#
loop_
_entity.id
_entity.type
_entity.pdbx_description
1 polymer ?
#
loop_
_entity_poly.entity_id
_entity_poly.type
_entity_poly.pdbx_seq_one_letter_code
_entity_poly.pdbx_strand_id
1 'polypeptide(L)'
;MKYCSKCGKELVDESIVCTDCGVLQISDSGSIGYFFLGFFIPIVGIILYFAWKELQPKSANKAGLGAIISIIVSILLLFFFFAWVISFFNYILWTII
;
A
#
# COMPACT_ATOMS: atom_id res chain seq x y z
N MET A 1 -9.88 -11.83 23.10
CA MET A 1 -10.88 -10.76 23.05
C MET A 1 -10.59 -9.83 21.87
N LYS A 2 -11.51 -9.77 20.91
CA LYS A 2 -11.48 -8.80 19.81
C LYS A 2 -12.27 -7.57 20.23
N TYR A 3 -11.83 -6.40 19.80
CA TYR A 3 -12.52 -5.12 20.07
C TYR A 3 -13.07 -4.56 18.77
N CYS A 4 -14.22 -3.91 18.87
CA CYS A 4 -14.87 -3.18 17.79
C CYS A 4 -13.98 -2.03 17.29
N SER A 5 -13.62 -2.06 15.99
CA SER A 5 -12.76 -1.03 15.36
C SER A 5 -13.32 0.39 15.42
N LYS A 6 -14.65 0.53 15.53
CA LYS A 6 -15.35 1.83 15.61
C LYS A 6 -15.68 2.28 17.03
N CYS A 7 -16.08 1.34 17.88
CA CYS A 7 -16.75 1.63 19.14
C CYS A 7 -15.97 1.19 20.38
N GLY A 8 -14.89 0.42 20.21
CA GLY A 8 -14.00 0.00 21.30
C GLY A 8 -14.60 -1.00 22.29
N LYS A 9 -15.84 -1.45 22.09
CA LYS A 9 -16.47 -2.50 22.91
C LYS A 9 -15.95 -3.89 22.53
N GLU A 10 -15.99 -4.81 23.49
CA GLU A 10 -15.62 -6.20 23.28
C GLU A 10 -16.61 -6.90 22.35
N LEU A 11 -16.09 -7.60 21.35
CA LEU A 11 -16.88 -8.41 20.44
C LEU A 11 -16.95 -9.83 20.97
N VAL A 12 -18.14 -10.42 20.92
CA VAL A 12 -18.32 -11.86 21.14
C VAL A 12 -17.59 -12.57 20.00
N ASP A 13 -16.74 -13.56 20.32
CA ASP A 13 -15.71 -14.05 19.40
C ASP A 13 -16.23 -14.69 18.09
N GLU A 14 -17.55 -14.89 17.97
CA GLU A 14 -18.26 -15.41 16.79
C GLU A 14 -19.07 -14.36 16.01
N SER A 15 -19.28 -13.15 16.55
CA SER A 15 -20.12 -12.13 15.91
C SER A 15 -19.32 -11.30 14.89
N ILE A 16 -19.59 -11.51 13.60
CA ILE A 16 -19.08 -10.69 12.47
C ILE A 16 -19.64 -9.26 12.47
N VAL A 17 -20.75 -9.02 13.16
CA VAL A 17 -21.37 -7.70 13.28
C VAL A 17 -21.33 -7.28 14.74
N CYS A 18 -20.93 -6.05 15.02
CA CYS A 18 -20.99 -5.52 16.37
C CYS A 18 -22.44 -5.23 16.78
N THR A 19 -22.91 -5.83 17.88
CA THR A 19 -24.28 -5.66 18.39
C THR A 19 -24.59 -4.24 18.88
N ASP A 20 -23.56 -3.48 19.25
CA ASP A 20 -23.71 -2.11 19.76
C ASP A 20 -23.70 -1.02 18.68
N CYS A 21 -22.85 -1.16 17.66
CA CYS A 21 -22.70 -0.14 16.61
C CYS A 21 -23.21 -0.58 15.24
N GLY A 22 -23.56 -1.86 15.07
CA GLY A 22 -24.06 -2.42 13.81
C GLY A 22 -23.00 -2.54 12.70
N VAL A 23 -21.74 -2.20 12.96
CA VAL A 23 -20.67 -2.23 11.95
C VAL A 23 -20.12 -3.64 11.81
N LEU A 24 -19.92 -4.06 10.56
CA LEU A 24 -19.23 -5.31 10.20
C LEU A 24 -17.77 -5.26 10.62
N GLN A 25 -17.34 -6.29 11.34
CA GLN A 25 -15.98 -6.47 11.85
C GLN A 25 -15.32 -7.56 11.00
N ILE A 26 -14.50 -7.12 10.04
CA ILE A 26 -13.79 -8.01 9.13
C ILE A 26 -12.44 -8.35 9.76
N SER A 27 -12.03 -9.63 9.69
CA SER A 27 -10.74 -10.06 10.21
C SER A 27 -9.59 -9.37 9.46
N ASP A 28 -8.89 -8.48 10.15
CA ASP A 28 -7.73 -7.79 9.60
C ASP A 28 -6.49 -8.68 9.72
N SER A 29 -6.23 -9.49 8.68
CA SER A 29 -5.03 -10.34 8.62
C SER A 29 -3.75 -9.53 8.46
N GLY A 30 -3.87 -8.30 7.94
CA GLY A 30 -2.72 -7.47 7.61
C GLY A 30 -1.72 -8.22 6.74
N SER A 31 -2.15 -9.05 5.79
CA SER A 31 -1.21 -9.84 5.00
C SER A 31 -0.25 -8.94 4.22
N ILE A 32 0.97 -9.43 3.97
CA ILE A 32 1.95 -8.71 3.15
C ILE A 32 1.50 -8.60 1.68
N GLY A 33 0.54 -9.43 1.25
CA GLY A 33 -0.02 -9.38 -0.11
C GLY A 33 -0.62 -8.02 -0.45
N TYR A 34 -1.24 -7.35 0.53
CA TYR A 34 -1.80 -6.00 0.33
C TYR A 34 -0.73 -4.96 0.00
N PHE A 35 0.49 -5.14 0.51
CA PHE A 35 1.61 -4.28 0.17
C PHE A 35 2.00 -4.45 -1.30
N PHE A 36 2.14 -5.69 -1.78
CA PHE A 36 2.47 -5.97 -3.18
C PHE A 36 1.36 -5.51 -4.13
N LEU A 37 0.09 -5.70 -3.78
CA LEU A 37 -1.04 -5.19 -4.54
C LEU A 37 -0.97 -3.66 -4.74
N GLY A 38 -0.67 -2.92 -3.66
CA GLY A 38 -0.47 -1.47 -3.74
C GLY A 38 0.79 -1.07 -4.51
N PHE A 39 1.84 -1.90 -4.46
CA PHE A 39 3.10 -1.64 -5.15
C PHE A 39 3.00 -1.79 -6.67
N PHE A 40 2.32 -2.85 -7.16
CA PHE A 40 2.17 -3.07 -8.60
C PHE A 40 1.12 -2.14 -9.24
N ILE A 41 0.09 -1.75 -8.49
CA ILE A 41 -1.00 -0.89 -8.99
C ILE A 41 -1.26 0.23 -7.95
N PRO A 42 -0.52 1.36 -8.02
CA PRO A 42 -0.59 2.42 -7.00
C PRO A 42 -1.99 3.00 -6.81
N ILE A 43 -2.77 3.11 -7.89
CA ILE A 43 -4.15 3.62 -7.86
C ILE A 43 -5.04 2.72 -6.99
N VAL A 44 -4.93 1.41 -7.17
CA VAL A 44 -5.70 0.43 -6.39
C VAL A 44 -5.29 0.48 -4.92
N GLY A 45 -3.99 0.62 -4.64
CA GLY A 45 -3.49 0.78 -3.26
C GLY A 45 -4.08 1.97 -2.52
N ILE A 46 -4.20 3.14 -3.18
CA ILE A 46 -4.81 4.35 -2.60
C ILE A 46 -6.32 4.15 -2.37
N ILE A 47 -7.04 3.55 -3.33
CA ILE A 47 -8.48 3.28 -3.19
C ILE A 47 -8.74 2.33 -2.02
N LEU A 48 -7.98 1.23 -1.91
CA LEU A 48 -8.10 0.28 -0.80
C LEU A 48 -7.81 0.93 0.55
N TYR A 49 -6.82 1.84 0.61
CA TYR A 49 -6.53 2.58 1.83
C TYR A 49 -7.74 3.37 2.34
N PHE A 50 -8.42 4.11 1.46
CA PHE A 50 -9.62 4.86 1.85
C PHE A 50 -10.81 3.95 2.15
N ALA A 51 -11.04 2.91 1.34
CA ALA A 51 -12.14 1.98 1.54
C ALA A 51 -12.04 1.21 2.87
N TRP A 52 -10.82 0.86 3.31
CA TRP A 52 -10.59 0.05 4.52
C TRP A 52 -10.08 0.83 5.73
N LYS A 53 -10.01 2.17 5.63
CA LYS A 53 -9.50 3.04 6.70
C LYS A 53 -10.13 2.75 8.06
N GLU A 54 -11.43 2.45 8.08
CA GLU A 54 -12.19 2.24 9.31
C GLU A 54 -12.46 0.76 9.63
N LEU A 55 -12.46 -0.10 8.61
CA LEU A 55 -12.78 -1.53 8.77
C LEU A 55 -11.54 -2.37 9.09
N GLN A 56 -10.41 -2.11 8.42
CA GLN A 56 -9.18 -2.90 8.51
C GLN A 56 -7.94 -2.00 8.43
N PRO A 57 -7.64 -1.24 9.50
CA PRO A 57 -6.58 -0.23 9.47
C PRO A 57 -5.19 -0.82 9.21
N LYS A 58 -4.91 -2.07 9.59
CA LYS A 58 -3.59 -2.68 9.36
C LYS A 58 -3.39 -3.05 7.89
N SER A 59 -4.40 -3.65 7.25
CA SER A 59 -4.36 -3.96 5.82
C SER A 59 -4.40 -2.70 4.95
N ALA A 60 -5.21 -1.69 5.34
CA ALA A 60 -5.25 -0.39 4.67
C ALA A 60 -3.87 0.27 4.67
N ASN A 61 -3.20 0.35 5.82
CA ASN A 61 -1.87 0.95 5.94
C ASN A 61 -0.83 0.24 5.07
N LYS A 62 -0.87 -1.10 4.96
CA LYS A 62 0.05 -1.86 4.09
C LYS A 62 -0.17 -1.57 2.61
N ALA A 63 -1.43 -1.51 2.16
CA ALA A 63 -1.76 -1.17 0.78
C ALA A 63 -1.35 0.27 0.42
N GLY A 64 -1.62 1.23 1.31
CA GLY A 64 -1.21 2.62 1.15
C GLY A 64 0.31 2.80 1.13
N LEU A 65 1.03 2.09 2.01
CA LEU A 65 2.51 2.12 2.04
C LEU A 65 3.11 1.57 0.73
N GLY A 66 2.54 0.48 0.21
CA GLY A 66 2.96 -0.09 -1.08
C GLY A 66 2.80 0.89 -2.24
N ALA A 67 1.68 1.63 -2.28
CA ALA A 67 1.43 2.64 -3.31
C ALA A 67 2.47 3.77 -3.26
N ILE A 68 2.78 4.31 -2.08
CA ILE A 68 3.77 5.39 -1.91
C ILE A 68 5.17 4.91 -2.31
N ILE A 69 5.56 3.70 -1.89
CA ILE A 69 6.88 3.15 -2.20
C ILE A 69 7.05 2.93 -3.71
N SER A 70 6.00 2.51 -4.42
CA SER A 70 6.07 2.32 -5.88
C SER A 70 6.40 3.63 -6.63
N ILE A 71 5.83 4.75 -6.19
CA ILE A 71 6.09 6.07 -6.79
C ILE A 71 7.55 6.47 -6.57
N ILE A 72 8.06 6.33 -5.34
CA ILE A 72 9.44 6.66 -4.99
C ILE A 72 10.43 5.81 -5.79
N VAL A 73 10.21 4.49 -5.83
CA VAL A 73 11.07 3.56 -6.58
C VAL A 73 11.06 3.88 -8.08
N SER A 74 9.89 4.20 -8.64
CA SER A 74 9.78 4.58 -10.06
C SER A 74 10.59 5.83 -10.38
N ILE A 75 10.55 6.85 -9.52
CA ILE A 75 11.33 8.09 -9.70
C ILE A 75 12.83 7.78 -9.64
N LEU A 76 13.29 7.04 -8.62
CA LEU A 76 14.70 6.71 -8.46
C LEU A 76 15.25 5.91 -9.66
N LEU A 77 14.48 4.94 -10.15
CA LEU A 77 14.86 4.15 -11.34
C LEU A 77 14.98 5.02 -12.59
N LEU A 78 14.07 5.98 -12.79
CA LEU A 78 14.15 6.90 -13.92
C LEU A 78 15.41 7.78 -13.87
N PHE A 79 15.77 8.32 -12.70
CA PHE A 79 16.98 9.10 -12.54
C PHE A 79 18.24 8.28 -12.84
N PHE A 80 18.31 7.06 -12.29
CA PHE A 80 19.45 6.17 -12.53
C PHE A 80 19.57 5.81 -14.01
N PHE A 81 18.46 5.48 -14.66
CA PHE A 81 18.42 5.16 -16.08
C PHE A 81 18.85 6.36 -16.93
N PHE A 82 18.32 7.56 -16.66
CA PHE A 82 18.70 8.77 -17.40
C PHE A 82 20.18 9.10 -17.25
N ALA A 83 20.72 9.04 -16.02
CA ALA A 83 22.13 9.31 -15.78
C ALA A 83 23.03 8.31 -16.53
N TRP A 84 22.65 7.03 -16.51
CA TRP A 84 23.36 5.98 -17.22
C TRP A 84 23.33 6.20 -18.74
N VAL A 85 22.16 6.53 -19.30
CA VAL A 85 21.99 6.83 -20.72
C VAL A 85 22.85 8.03 -21.14
N ILE A 86 22.82 9.14 -20.39
CA ILE A 86 23.63 10.33 -20.67
C ILE A 86 25.12 10.00 -20.63
N SER A 87 25.57 9.26 -19.62
CA SER A 87 26.98 8.83 -19.52
C SER A 87 27.39 7.97 -20.70
N PHE A 88 26.53 7.04 -21.11
CA PHE A 88 26.75 6.17 -22.27
C PHE A 88 26.86 6.96 -23.58
N PHE A 89 25.93 7.91 -23.83
CA PHE A 89 25.97 8.77 -25.02
C PHE A 89 27.24 9.65 -25.06
N ASN A 90 27.66 10.23 -23.93
CA ASN A 90 28.89 11.02 -23.85
C ASN A 90 30.14 10.19 -24.18
N TYR A 91 30.21 8.94 -23.68
CA TYR A 91 31.32 8.03 -23.97
C TYR A 91 31.42 7.70 -25.47
N ILE A 92 30.27 7.45 -26.12
CA ILE A 92 30.19 7.23 -27.57
C ILE A 92 30.65 8.45 -28.35
N LEU A 93 30.19 9.66 -27.99
CA LEU A 93 30.55 10.88 -28.69
C LEU A 93 32.07 11.15 -28.62
N TRP A 94 32.69 10.92 -27.46
CA TRP A 94 34.14 11.06 -27.27
C TRP A 94 34.95 10.03 -28.05
N THR A 95 34.37 8.87 -28.38
CA THR A 95 35.06 7.83 -29.15
C THR A 95 35.02 8.10 -30.67
N ILE A 96 34.04 8.88 -31.14
CA ILE A 96 33.81 9.15 -32.57
C ILE A 96 34.51 10.44 -33.06
N ILE A 97 34.70 11.42 -32.17
CA ILE A 97 35.40 12.70 -32.44
C ILE A 97 36.88 12.56 -32.12
#